data_AF-A0AB32WZG4-F1
#
_entry.id   AF-A0AB32WZG4-F1
#
_cell.length_a   1.000
_cell.length_b   1.000
_cell.length_c   1.000
_cell.angle_alpha   90.00
_cell.angle_beta   90.00
_cell.angle_gamma   90.00
#
_symmetry.space_group_name_H-M   'P 1'
#
loop_
_entity.id
_entity.type
_entity.pdbx_description
1 polymer ?
#
loop_
_entity_poly.entity_id
_entity_poly.type
_entity_poly.pdbx_seq_one_letter_code
_entity_poly.pdbx_strand_id
1 'polypeptide(L)'
;MSRPYQLSVQTMKKAELVFVPMPGIGHLVSTVGVAKLLVDLNSNLFVTVLIIKPPYDPNLTAYVDSLIADTDSISTHIKFINLPQDKTQQGIPLNKFITTIIQSQGPHIKEAVAKIVHFSSSVPDSPRLAGFVLDFFLTALVDLANEFGVASYVFYTSSAASLGFQFYMQALHDEQNVDIVKLKGSDAEFTIPSYFNPISAKFFPTIMFKPETSTIMHNVSRELRKVKGIMVNTFSELESHAVNSLTDGKYPAVYPVGPILNLKGASGVHQNSYIMKWLDEQPLSSVVFLCFGSMGSFGGDQAEEIARALEQSGHRFLWSLRQPSVEGMMLSPTDYENVAEVLPEGFLERTATIGKIIGWAPQVAILGHPAIGGFVSHCGWNSTLESIWFGVPMATWPLYAEQQLNAFQMVMELGLGVEITWTYETMEIVSAENIERGIRCLMEQDSDVRNRAKEMSKQSRKALMEGGSSHSMLCRFINDVIDNMP
;
A
#
# COMPACT_ATOMS: atom_id res chain seq x y z
N MET A 1 48.56 43.65 4.50
CA MET A 1 47.69 42.69 5.21
C MET A 1 46.40 43.45 5.48
N SER A 2 45.24 43.08 4.93
CA SER A 2 44.49 41.84 5.20
C SER A 2 43.44 41.66 4.09
N ARG A 3 43.29 40.46 3.51
CA ARG A 3 42.16 40.13 2.63
C ARG A 3 40.96 39.72 3.51
N PRO A 4 39.73 40.13 3.20
CA PRO A 4 38.56 39.62 3.89
C PRO A 4 38.26 38.20 3.40
N TYR A 5 38.01 37.31 4.36
CA TYR A 5 37.46 35.97 4.12
C TYR A 5 36.06 36.12 3.51
N GLN A 6 35.92 35.85 2.21
CA GLN A 6 34.62 35.48 1.64
C GLN A 6 34.32 34.06 2.11
N LEU A 7 33.42 33.92 3.08
CA LEU A 7 32.69 32.67 3.28
C LEU A 7 31.91 32.42 1.99
N SER A 8 32.38 31.47 1.19
CA SER A 8 31.60 30.94 0.07
C SER A 8 30.36 30.29 0.67
N VAL A 9 29.20 30.92 0.48
CA VAL A 9 27.92 30.23 0.61
C VAL A 9 27.95 29.15 -0.47
N GLN A 10 28.26 27.91 -0.08
CA GLN A 10 27.96 26.77 -0.95
C GLN A 10 26.45 26.81 -1.15
N THR A 11 26.00 27.28 -2.30
CA THR A 11 24.61 27.10 -2.72
C THR A 11 24.34 25.61 -2.74
N MET A 12 23.52 25.13 -1.81
CA MET A 12 23.10 23.73 -1.80
C MET A 12 22.47 23.39 -3.16
N LYS A 13 22.92 22.30 -3.78
CA LYS A 13 22.40 21.85 -5.08
C LYS A 13 20.90 21.57 -4.93
N LYS A 14 20.06 22.24 -5.74
CA LYS A 14 18.64 21.88 -5.85
C LYS A 14 18.50 20.58 -6.64
N ALA A 15 17.77 19.63 -6.08
CA ALA A 15 17.60 18.28 -6.61
C ALA A 15 16.13 18.07 -7.02
N GLU A 16 15.88 17.40 -8.14
CA GLU A 16 14.55 16.98 -8.58
C GLU A 16 14.50 15.45 -8.71
N LEU A 17 13.61 14.81 -7.96
CA LEU A 17 13.28 13.39 -8.12
C LEU A 17 12.03 13.24 -8.99
N VAL A 18 12.04 12.25 -9.89
CA VAL A 18 10.86 11.88 -10.67
C VAL A 18 10.24 10.63 -10.09
N PHE A 19 9.01 10.72 -9.61
CA PHE A 19 8.25 9.62 -9.04
C PHE A 19 7.32 9.02 -10.09
N VAL A 20 7.33 7.70 -10.23
CA VAL A 20 6.49 6.96 -11.18
C VAL A 20 5.70 5.87 -10.44
N PRO A 21 4.52 6.20 -9.89
CA PRO A 21 3.64 5.23 -9.25
C PRO A 21 2.94 4.31 -10.26
N MET A 22 2.63 3.08 -9.84
CA MET A 22 1.66 2.24 -10.54
C MET A 22 0.25 2.87 -10.46
N PRO A 23 -0.58 2.82 -11.54
CA PRO A 23 -1.98 3.28 -11.55
C PRO A 23 -2.94 2.46 -10.68
N GLY A 24 -2.70 2.42 -9.37
CA GLY A 24 -3.60 1.85 -8.38
C GLY A 24 -3.66 2.76 -7.15
N ILE A 25 -4.84 2.92 -6.54
CA ILE A 25 -5.03 3.87 -5.44
C ILE A 25 -4.07 3.61 -4.26
N GLY A 26 -3.83 2.34 -3.92
CA GLY A 26 -2.88 1.94 -2.87
C GLY A 26 -1.40 2.24 -3.19
N HIS A 27 -1.06 2.46 -4.45
CA HIS A 27 0.30 2.81 -4.88
C HIS A 27 0.46 4.32 -4.98
N LEU A 28 -0.45 4.98 -5.70
CA LEU A 28 -0.38 6.41 -5.95
C LEU A 28 -0.50 7.22 -4.64
N VAL A 29 -1.46 6.88 -3.78
CA VAL A 29 -1.71 7.63 -2.55
C VAL A 29 -0.48 7.64 -1.65
N SER A 30 0.14 6.48 -1.43
CA SER A 30 1.34 6.34 -0.60
C SER A 30 2.55 6.99 -1.25
N THR A 31 2.68 6.91 -2.59
CA THR A 31 3.75 7.58 -3.34
C THR A 31 3.69 9.10 -3.17
N VAL A 32 2.49 9.68 -3.26
CA VAL A 32 2.29 11.12 -3.01
C VAL A 32 2.55 11.47 -1.54
N GLY A 33 2.16 10.60 -0.61
CA GLY A 33 2.44 10.77 0.81
C GLY A 33 3.94 10.89 1.11
N VAL A 34 4.75 9.96 0.60
CA VAL A 34 6.21 9.99 0.84
C VAL A 34 6.87 11.16 0.11
N ALA A 35 6.41 11.51 -1.10
CA ALA A 35 6.90 12.67 -1.82
C ALA A 35 6.70 13.97 -1.02
N LYS A 36 5.53 14.14 -0.37
CA LYS A 36 5.25 15.29 0.50
C LYS A 36 6.21 15.34 1.70
N LEU A 37 6.41 14.21 2.40
CA LEU A 37 7.36 14.16 3.52
C LEU A 37 8.79 14.53 3.09
N LEU A 38 9.24 14.04 1.93
CA LEU A 38 10.58 14.31 1.43
C LEU A 38 10.80 15.81 1.15
N VAL A 39 9.86 16.48 0.49
CA VAL A 39 9.98 17.92 0.20
C VAL A 39 9.80 18.79 1.45
N ASP A 40 9.02 18.33 2.44
CA ASP A 40 8.86 19.02 3.72
C ASP A 40 10.15 18.95 4.56
N LEU A 41 10.94 17.88 4.42
CA LEU A 41 12.20 17.68 5.14
C LEU A 41 13.40 18.42 4.51
N ASN A 42 13.35 18.77 3.23
CA ASN A 42 14.45 19.46 2.56
C ASN A 42 13.96 20.47 1.52
N SER A 43 14.15 21.76 1.80
CA SER A 43 13.74 22.87 0.93
C SER A 43 14.47 22.95 -0.42
N ASN A 44 15.52 22.15 -0.63
CA ASN A 44 16.22 22.06 -1.91
C ASN A 44 15.82 20.82 -2.71
N LEU A 45 14.92 19.98 -2.18
CA LEU A 45 14.39 18.82 -2.87
C LEU A 45 13.05 19.17 -3.53
N PHE A 46 12.95 18.82 -4.81
CA PHE A 46 11.77 18.94 -5.63
C PHE A 46 11.35 17.54 -6.08
N VAL A 47 10.05 17.34 -6.29
CA VAL A 47 9.49 16.08 -6.75
C VAL A 47 8.51 16.33 -7.90
N THR A 48 8.70 15.63 -9.01
CA THR A 48 7.68 15.54 -10.07
C THR A 48 7.09 14.14 -10.07
N VAL A 49 5.78 14.02 -9.86
CA VAL A 49 5.03 12.77 -9.91
C VAL A 49 4.38 12.62 -11.28
N LEU A 50 4.74 11.57 -12.01
CA LEU A 50 4.16 11.23 -13.30
C LEU A 50 2.93 10.34 -13.08
N ILE A 51 1.75 10.86 -13.42
CA ILE A 51 0.47 10.17 -13.22
C ILE A 51 0.10 9.38 -14.46
N ILE A 52 0.03 8.06 -14.30
CA ILE A 52 -0.59 7.14 -15.26
C ILE A 52 -2.07 7.06 -14.88
N LYS A 53 -2.97 7.61 -15.71
CA LYS A 53 -4.42 7.50 -15.47
C LYS A 53 -4.99 6.27 -16.18
N PRO A 54 -5.48 5.24 -15.46
CA PRO A 54 -6.19 4.15 -16.11
C PRO A 54 -7.53 4.66 -16.66
N PRO A 55 -8.05 4.02 -17.72
CA PRO A 55 -9.22 4.53 -18.44
C PRO A 55 -10.55 4.47 -17.65
N TYR A 56 -10.66 3.64 -16.60
CA TYR A 56 -11.91 3.39 -15.87
C TYR A 56 -11.73 3.11 -14.36
N ASP A 57 -11.09 4.04 -13.64
CA ASP A 57 -11.09 4.03 -12.17
C ASP A 57 -11.59 5.39 -11.66
N PRO A 58 -12.88 5.51 -11.29
CA PRO A 58 -13.45 6.78 -10.86
C PRO A 58 -12.85 7.27 -9.53
N ASN A 59 -12.47 6.36 -8.64
CA ASN A 59 -11.89 6.71 -7.34
C ASN A 59 -10.47 7.27 -7.52
N LEU A 60 -9.66 6.60 -8.34
CA LEU A 60 -8.33 7.10 -8.68
C LEU A 60 -8.40 8.41 -9.45
N THR A 61 -9.35 8.53 -10.38
CA THR A 61 -9.57 9.79 -11.13
C THR A 61 -9.93 10.92 -10.20
N ALA A 62 -10.89 10.72 -9.28
CA ALA A 62 -11.28 11.71 -8.29
C ALA A 62 -10.10 12.10 -7.37
N TYR A 63 -9.27 11.14 -6.96
CA TYR A 63 -8.08 11.44 -6.18
C TYR A 63 -7.08 12.28 -6.96
N VAL A 64 -6.76 11.92 -8.21
CA VAL A 64 -5.86 12.72 -9.06
C VAL A 64 -6.40 14.13 -9.28
N ASP A 65 -7.69 14.25 -9.57
CA ASP A 65 -8.31 15.55 -9.80
C ASP A 65 -8.29 16.40 -8.52
N SER A 66 -8.43 15.78 -7.34
CA SER A 66 -8.23 16.47 -6.05
C SER A 66 -6.80 16.98 -5.86
N LEU A 67 -5.78 16.23 -6.29
CA LEU A 67 -4.38 16.66 -6.22
C LEU A 67 -4.11 17.86 -7.12
N ILE A 68 -4.74 17.91 -8.30
CA ILE A 68 -4.59 18.99 -9.27
C ILE A 68 -5.35 20.24 -8.81
N ALA A 69 -6.54 20.07 -8.23
CA ALA A 69 -7.37 21.16 -7.73
C ALA A 69 -6.79 21.82 -6.46
N ASP A 70 -6.03 21.07 -5.67
CA ASP A 70 -5.40 21.54 -4.44
C ASP A 70 -4.14 22.37 -4.72
N THR A 71 -4.32 23.51 -5.41
CA THR A 71 -3.24 24.47 -5.73
C THR A 71 -2.61 25.10 -4.49
N ASP A 72 -3.32 25.08 -3.35
CA ASP A 72 -2.85 25.65 -2.08
C ASP A 72 -2.01 24.65 -1.25
N SER A 73 -2.18 23.32 -1.42
CA SER A 73 -1.32 22.30 -0.80
C SER A 73 -0.27 21.67 -1.70
N ILE A 74 -0.28 21.98 -3.01
CA ILE A 74 0.89 21.82 -3.85
C ILE A 74 1.99 22.74 -3.29
N SER A 75 2.85 22.18 -2.44
CA SER A 75 4.14 22.77 -2.13
C SER A 75 4.78 23.20 -3.45
N THR A 76 5.40 24.37 -3.51
CA THR A 76 6.16 24.83 -4.70
C THR A 76 7.22 23.81 -5.16
N HIS A 77 7.48 22.80 -4.34
CA HIS A 77 8.43 21.73 -4.54
C HIS A 77 7.82 20.43 -5.10
N ILE A 78 6.49 20.29 -5.24
CA ILE A 78 5.87 19.10 -5.86
C ILE A 78 5.10 19.46 -7.13
N LYS A 79 5.22 18.64 -8.17
CA LYS A 79 4.47 18.79 -9.44
C LYS A 79 3.81 17.49 -9.82
N PHE A 80 2.64 17.57 -10.42
CA PHE A 80 1.91 16.44 -10.98
C PHE A 80 1.80 16.58 -12.50
N ILE A 81 2.22 15.56 -13.25
CA ILE A 81 2.14 15.55 -14.72
C ILE A 81 1.32 14.34 -15.14
N ASN A 82 0.17 14.58 -15.78
CA ASN A 82 -0.61 13.50 -16.41
C ASN A 82 0.10 13.03 -17.67
N LEU A 83 0.44 11.75 -17.72
CA LEU A 83 0.93 11.12 -18.95
C LEU A 83 -0.23 10.89 -19.94
N PRO A 84 0.06 10.82 -21.24
CA PRO A 84 -0.96 10.50 -22.24
C PRO A 84 -1.67 9.17 -21.93
N GLN A 85 -3.00 9.19 -22.01
CA GLN A 85 -3.79 7.97 -21.87
C GLN A 85 -3.59 7.07 -23.10
N ASP A 86 -3.36 5.79 -22.85
CA ASP A 86 -3.31 4.77 -23.89
C ASP A 86 -4.58 3.90 -23.83
N LYS A 87 -5.33 3.85 -24.94
CA LYS A 87 -6.54 3.04 -25.05
C LYS A 87 -6.26 1.54 -24.97
N THR A 88 -5.02 1.09 -25.19
CA THR A 88 -4.61 -0.30 -24.99
C THR A 88 -4.69 -0.75 -23.53
N GLN A 89 -4.88 0.20 -22.60
CA GLN A 89 -5.00 -0.07 -21.17
C GLN A 89 -6.42 -0.45 -20.72
N GLN A 90 -7.36 -0.63 -21.64
CA GLN A 90 -8.74 -1.03 -21.35
C GLN A 90 -8.89 -2.55 -21.32
N GLY A 91 -9.50 -3.08 -20.25
CA GLY A 91 -9.82 -4.51 -20.15
C GLY A 91 -8.59 -5.42 -20.22
N ILE A 92 -7.45 -4.96 -19.68
CA ILE A 92 -6.22 -5.75 -19.70
C ILE A 92 -6.41 -6.98 -18.80
N PRO A 93 -6.09 -8.19 -19.29
CA PRO A 93 -6.00 -9.37 -18.44
C PRO A 93 -5.02 -9.16 -17.29
N LEU A 94 -5.36 -9.61 -16.09
CA LEU A 94 -4.55 -9.41 -14.87
C LEU A 94 -3.07 -9.82 -15.05
N ASN A 95 -2.81 -10.92 -15.75
CA ASN A 95 -1.46 -11.44 -16.03
C ASN A 95 -0.62 -10.56 -16.97
N LYS A 96 -1.23 -9.67 -17.75
CA LYS A 96 -0.55 -8.78 -18.71
C LYS A 96 -0.47 -7.33 -18.24
N PHE A 97 -1.21 -6.97 -17.19
CA PHE A 97 -1.37 -5.60 -16.72
C PHE A 97 -0.03 -4.85 -16.56
N ILE A 98 0.90 -5.41 -15.77
CA ILE A 98 2.22 -4.80 -15.52
C ILE A 98 2.99 -4.59 -16.82
N THR A 99 3.07 -5.63 -17.66
CA THR A 99 3.81 -5.56 -18.94
C THR A 99 3.22 -4.55 -19.90
N THR A 100 1.89 -4.46 -19.99
CA THR A 100 1.20 -3.50 -20.87
C THR A 100 1.42 -2.06 -20.39
N ILE A 101 1.36 -1.81 -19.08
CA ILE A 101 1.65 -0.48 -18.52
C ILE A 101 3.09 -0.07 -18.84
N ILE A 102 4.08 -0.94 -18.61
CA ILE A 102 5.49 -0.65 -18.91
C ILE A 102 5.70 -0.33 -20.40
N GLN A 103 5.15 -1.16 -21.29
CA GLN A 103 5.31 -1.01 -22.74
C GLN A 103 4.64 0.27 -23.28
N SER A 104 3.43 0.58 -22.80
CA SER A 104 2.69 1.76 -23.25
C SER A 104 3.24 3.06 -22.67
N GLN A 105 3.63 3.06 -21.39
CA GLN A 105 4.00 4.28 -20.67
C GLN A 105 5.50 4.59 -20.68
N GLY A 106 6.38 3.60 -20.92
CA GLY A 106 7.83 3.80 -20.97
C GLY A 106 8.26 4.96 -21.90
N PRO A 107 7.80 5.02 -23.16
CA PRO A 107 8.11 6.13 -24.06
C PRO A 107 7.61 7.48 -23.56
N HIS A 108 6.42 7.53 -22.96
CA HIS A 108 5.84 8.76 -22.42
C HIS A 108 6.57 9.27 -21.17
N ILE A 109 7.00 8.36 -20.30
CA ILE A 109 7.85 8.69 -19.15
C ILE A 109 9.17 9.29 -19.63
N LYS A 110 9.82 8.64 -20.60
CA LYS A 110 11.08 9.15 -21.20
C LYS A 110 10.91 10.55 -21.78
N GLU A 111 9.84 10.78 -22.55
CA GLU A 111 9.57 12.10 -23.13
C GLU A 111 9.31 13.17 -22.06
N ALA A 112 8.54 12.83 -21.02
CA ALA A 112 8.26 13.74 -19.91
C ALA A 112 9.55 14.13 -19.17
N VAL A 113 10.41 13.16 -18.85
CA VAL A 113 11.69 13.45 -18.17
C VAL A 113 12.65 14.22 -19.06
N ALA A 114 12.70 13.95 -20.36
CA ALA A 114 13.51 14.74 -21.30
C ALA A 114 13.10 16.22 -21.29
N LYS A 115 11.80 16.53 -21.20
CA LYS A 115 11.30 17.92 -21.05
C LYS A 115 11.73 18.54 -19.72
N ILE A 116 11.69 17.79 -18.62
CA ILE A 116 12.16 18.25 -17.29
C ILE A 116 13.66 18.60 -17.35
N VAL A 117 14.49 17.71 -17.90
CA VAL A 117 15.94 17.92 -18.04
C VAL A 117 16.26 19.10 -18.95
N HIS A 118 15.55 19.23 -20.07
CA HIS A 118 15.73 20.37 -20.99
C HIS A 118 15.37 21.70 -20.32
N PHE A 119 14.26 21.75 -19.57
CA PHE A 119 13.86 22.93 -18.81
C PHE A 119 14.90 23.30 -17.75
N SER A 120 15.33 22.32 -16.95
CA SER A 120 16.36 22.48 -15.91
C SER A 120 17.67 23.03 -16.46
N SER A 121 18.07 22.59 -17.67
CA SER A 121 19.28 23.07 -18.34
C SER A 121 19.15 24.49 -18.91
N SER A 122 17.92 24.93 -19.19
CA SER A 122 17.65 26.21 -19.87
C SER A 122 17.37 27.37 -18.90
N VAL A 123 17.02 27.06 -17.66
CA VAL A 123 16.64 28.06 -16.64
C VAL A 123 17.63 28.03 -15.47
N PRO A 124 18.39 29.13 -15.23
CA PRO A 124 19.32 29.22 -14.10
C PRO A 124 18.64 28.92 -12.76
N ASP A 125 19.38 28.32 -11.83
CA ASP A 125 18.91 27.96 -10.48
C ASP A 125 17.71 27.00 -10.42
N SER A 126 17.40 26.32 -11.53
CA SER A 126 16.42 25.21 -11.57
C SER A 126 16.98 23.96 -10.91
N PRO A 127 16.10 23.12 -10.30
CA PRO A 127 16.54 21.86 -9.72
C PRO A 127 17.04 20.92 -10.82
N ARG A 128 18.13 20.20 -10.54
CA ARG A 128 18.69 19.20 -11.46
C ARG A 128 18.09 17.84 -11.17
N LEU A 129 17.83 17.07 -12.21
CA LEU A 129 17.40 15.69 -12.07
C LEU A 129 18.41 14.92 -11.20
N ALA A 130 17.93 14.34 -10.11
CA ALA A 130 18.72 13.59 -9.14
C ALA A 130 18.49 12.08 -9.23
N GLY A 131 17.34 11.65 -9.74
CA GLY A 131 17.01 10.24 -9.89
C GLY A 131 15.54 9.96 -10.11
N PHE A 132 15.25 8.68 -10.30
CA PHE A 132 13.90 8.16 -10.48
C PHE A 132 13.50 7.40 -9.21
N VAL A 133 12.28 7.58 -8.74
CA VAL A 133 11.66 6.75 -7.71
C VAL A 133 10.52 5.98 -8.36
N LEU A 134 10.75 4.71 -8.64
CA LEU A 134 9.81 3.83 -9.32
C LEU A 134 8.95 3.06 -8.31
N ASP A 135 7.70 2.80 -8.66
CA ASP A 135 6.94 1.74 -8.02
C ASP A 135 7.61 0.38 -8.26
N PHE A 136 7.53 -0.53 -7.29
CA PHE A 136 8.20 -1.83 -7.39
C PHE A 136 7.68 -2.69 -8.54
N PHE A 137 6.48 -2.47 -9.07
CA PHE A 137 6.02 -3.16 -10.29
C PHE A 137 6.57 -2.57 -11.59
N LEU A 138 7.16 -1.37 -11.56
CA LEU A 138 7.68 -0.67 -12.74
C LEU A 138 9.20 -0.78 -12.88
N THR A 139 9.81 -1.78 -12.22
CA THR A 139 11.28 -1.93 -12.17
C THR A 139 11.91 -2.28 -13.51
N ALA A 140 11.15 -2.70 -14.53
CA ALA A 140 11.66 -2.78 -15.90
C ALA A 140 12.11 -1.42 -16.47
N LEU A 141 11.73 -0.31 -15.83
CA LEU A 141 12.17 1.04 -16.17
C LEU A 141 13.42 1.49 -15.38
N VAL A 142 14.03 0.61 -14.58
CA VAL A 142 15.24 0.95 -13.79
C VAL A 142 16.37 1.47 -14.68
N ASP A 143 16.57 0.87 -15.86
CA ASP A 143 17.63 1.27 -16.79
C ASP A 143 17.32 2.59 -17.52
N LEU A 144 16.07 3.07 -17.51
CA LEU A 144 15.70 4.35 -18.13
C LEU A 144 16.43 5.52 -17.47
N ALA A 145 16.68 5.47 -16.16
CA ALA A 145 17.41 6.50 -15.43
C ALA A 145 18.88 6.64 -15.91
N ASN A 146 19.49 5.53 -16.34
CA ASN A 146 20.86 5.52 -16.85
C ASN A 146 20.99 6.33 -18.15
N GLU A 147 19.94 6.39 -18.97
CA GLU A 147 19.90 7.24 -20.18
C GLU A 147 20.00 8.74 -19.86
N PHE A 148 19.62 9.13 -18.65
CA PHE A 148 19.73 10.50 -18.14
C PHE A 148 20.91 10.69 -17.18
N GLY A 149 21.75 9.67 -16.99
CA GLY A 149 22.94 9.71 -16.13
C GLY A 149 22.64 9.82 -14.64
N VAL A 150 21.46 9.37 -14.18
CA VAL A 150 21.05 9.43 -12.77
C VAL A 150 20.65 8.05 -12.24
N ALA A 151 20.60 7.90 -10.92
CA ALA A 151 20.26 6.64 -10.27
C ALA A 151 18.74 6.36 -10.27
N SER A 152 18.41 5.07 -10.20
CA SER A 152 17.06 4.58 -9.89
C SER A 152 16.95 4.15 -8.43
N TYR A 153 15.82 4.49 -7.82
CA TYR A 153 15.37 4.08 -6.50
C TYR A 153 13.97 3.48 -6.64
N VAL A 154 13.53 2.75 -5.62
CA VAL A 154 12.18 2.19 -5.58
C VAL A 154 11.45 2.62 -4.32
N PHE A 155 10.15 2.87 -4.45
CA PHE A 155 9.23 2.89 -3.32
C PHE A 155 8.42 1.59 -3.30
N TYR A 156 8.72 0.74 -2.32
CA TYR A 156 8.05 -0.52 -2.06
C TYR A 156 6.86 -0.26 -1.13
N THR A 157 5.66 -0.28 -1.70
CA THR A 157 4.40 0.09 -1.02
C THR A 157 3.82 -1.03 -0.14
N SER A 158 4.57 -2.12 0.05
CA SER A 158 4.24 -3.23 0.95
C SER A 158 5.28 -3.36 2.08
N SER A 159 5.23 -4.45 2.84
CA SER A 159 6.03 -4.69 4.05
C SER A 159 7.49 -5.05 3.75
N ALA A 160 8.37 -4.86 4.73
CA ALA A 160 9.76 -5.34 4.62
C ALA A 160 9.81 -6.87 4.59
N ALA A 161 8.91 -7.55 5.31
CA ALA A 161 8.82 -9.00 5.28
C ALA A 161 8.46 -9.52 3.87
N SER A 162 7.55 -8.86 3.16
CA SER A 162 7.20 -9.16 1.77
C SER A 162 8.33 -8.87 0.79
N LEU A 163 9.13 -7.81 1.01
CA LEU A 163 10.33 -7.55 0.21
C LEU A 163 11.38 -8.67 0.39
N GLY A 164 11.64 -9.09 1.62
CA GLY A 164 12.56 -10.19 1.91
C GLY A 164 12.08 -11.53 1.35
N PHE A 165 10.76 -11.79 1.44
CA PHE A 165 10.11 -12.91 0.79
C PHE A 165 10.38 -12.93 -0.72
N GLN A 166 10.19 -11.80 -1.38
CA GLN A 166 10.36 -11.68 -2.82
C GLN A 166 11.81 -11.99 -3.25
N PHE A 167 12.80 -11.49 -2.51
CA PHE A 167 14.20 -11.84 -2.77
C PHE A 167 14.51 -13.31 -2.50
N TYR A 168 13.95 -13.87 -1.44
CA TYR A 168 14.11 -15.29 -1.12
C TYR A 168 13.53 -16.18 -2.23
N MET A 169 12.33 -15.88 -2.72
CA MET A 169 11.70 -16.62 -3.81
C MET A 169 12.50 -16.56 -5.11
N GLN A 170 13.08 -15.40 -5.42
CA GLN A 170 14.00 -15.28 -6.56
C GLN A 170 15.26 -16.13 -6.36
N ALA A 171 15.86 -16.15 -5.18
CA ALA A 171 17.04 -16.97 -4.91
C ALA A 171 16.73 -18.48 -4.97
N LEU A 172 15.58 -18.92 -4.44
CA LEU A 172 15.12 -20.32 -4.58
C LEU A 172 15.00 -20.74 -6.05
N HIS A 173 14.41 -19.88 -6.88
CA HIS A 173 14.27 -20.15 -8.31
C HIS A 173 15.63 -20.16 -9.03
N ASP A 174 16.46 -19.13 -8.83
CA ASP A 174 17.68 -18.93 -9.62
C ASP A 174 18.88 -19.76 -9.16
N GLU A 175 19.02 -19.96 -7.85
CA GLU A 175 20.21 -20.60 -7.26
C GLU A 175 19.96 -22.07 -6.93
N GLN A 176 18.73 -22.40 -6.51
CA GLN A 176 18.36 -23.75 -6.09
C GLN A 176 17.51 -24.50 -7.13
N ASN A 177 17.17 -23.86 -8.27
CA ASN A 177 16.34 -24.43 -9.33
C ASN A 177 15.00 -24.98 -8.83
N VAL A 178 14.43 -24.35 -7.79
CA VAL A 178 13.11 -24.73 -7.27
C VAL A 178 12.04 -24.19 -8.23
N ASP A 179 11.21 -25.11 -8.74
CA ASP A 179 10.06 -24.78 -9.55
C ASP A 179 8.91 -24.29 -8.64
N ILE A 180 8.85 -22.97 -8.42
CA ILE A 180 7.88 -22.33 -7.52
C ILE A 180 6.44 -22.68 -7.90
N VAL A 181 6.17 -22.87 -9.19
CA VAL A 181 4.83 -23.21 -9.68
C VAL A 181 4.35 -24.57 -9.15
N LYS A 182 5.28 -25.52 -8.95
CA LYS A 182 4.98 -26.85 -8.40
C LYS A 182 4.75 -26.86 -6.88
N LEU A 183 5.00 -25.75 -6.20
CA LEU A 183 4.69 -25.63 -4.77
C LEU A 183 3.20 -25.38 -4.50
N LYS A 184 2.38 -25.17 -5.55
CA LYS A 184 0.94 -24.97 -5.40
C LYS A 184 0.29 -26.16 -4.67
N GLY A 185 -0.41 -25.87 -3.58
CA GLY A 185 -1.07 -26.88 -2.74
C GLY A 185 -0.11 -27.75 -1.92
N SER A 186 1.19 -27.45 -1.91
CA SER A 186 2.18 -28.15 -1.09
C SER A 186 2.10 -27.71 0.37
N ASP A 187 2.31 -28.65 1.28
CA ASP A 187 2.49 -28.40 2.72
C ASP A 187 3.94 -28.08 3.10
N ALA A 188 4.83 -27.93 2.11
CA ALA A 188 6.23 -27.59 2.37
C ALA A 188 6.37 -26.28 3.14
N GLU A 189 7.17 -26.32 4.20
CA GLU A 189 7.50 -25.15 5.01
C GLU A 189 8.86 -24.58 4.62
N PHE A 190 8.94 -23.25 4.57
CA PHE A 190 10.13 -22.52 4.19
C PHE A 190 10.58 -21.64 5.34
N THR A 191 11.86 -21.73 5.71
CA THR A 191 12.50 -20.76 6.61
C THR A 191 12.93 -19.56 5.79
N ILE A 192 12.13 -18.50 5.82
CA ILE A 192 12.34 -17.29 5.03
C ILE A 192 13.02 -16.25 5.94
N PRO A 193 14.22 -15.73 5.59
CA PRO A 193 14.99 -14.89 6.51
C PRO A 193 14.30 -13.64 7.05
N SER A 194 13.27 -13.16 6.35
CA SER A 194 12.50 -11.98 6.75
C SER A 194 11.30 -12.29 7.64
N TYR A 195 11.07 -13.55 7.99
CA TYR A 195 10.03 -14.04 8.91
C TYR A 195 10.67 -14.87 10.03
N PHE A 196 10.14 -14.71 11.24
CA PHE A 196 10.56 -15.46 12.41
C PHE A 196 10.09 -16.92 12.38
N ASN A 197 8.88 -17.13 11.88
CA ASN A 197 8.26 -18.45 11.82
C ASN A 197 8.37 -19.03 10.40
N PRO A 198 8.53 -20.36 10.26
CA PRO A 198 8.42 -21.01 8.95
C PRO A 198 7.08 -20.72 8.28
N ILE A 199 7.11 -20.52 6.96
CA ILE A 199 5.90 -20.26 6.17
C ILE A 199 5.61 -21.45 5.27
N SER A 200 4.41 -22.00 5.39
CA SER A 200 3.89 -23.00 4.45
C SER A 200 3.67 -22.40 3.06
N ALA A 201 3.97 -23.15 2.01
CA ALA A 201 3.67 -22.77 0.63
C ALA A 201 2.17 -22.46 0.40
N LYS A 202 1.26 -22.94 1.24
CA LYS A 202 -0.18 -22.58 1.19
C LYS A 202 -0.47 -21.09 1.40
N PHE A 203 0.46 -20.33 2.00
CA PHE A 203 0.33 -18.89 2.22
C PHE A 203 1.02 -18.06 1.13
N PHE A 204 1.64 -18.71 0.16
CA PHE A 204 2.33 -18.02 -0.92
C PHE A 204 1.31 -17.37 -1.87
N PRO A 205 1.55 -16.12 -2.30
CA PRO A 205 0.70 -15.46 -3.29
C PRO A 205 0.43 -16.31 -4.52
N THR A 206 -0.85 -16.51 -4.86
CA THR A 206 -1.28 -17.33 -6.01
C THR A 206 -0.68 -16.90 -7.35
N ILE A 207 -0.27 -15.63 -7.47
CA ILE A 207 0.43 -15.09 -8.63
C ILE A 207 1.79 -15.78 -8.89
N MET A 208 2.40 -16.42 -7.88
CA MET A 208 3.65 -17.16 -8.05
C MET A 208 3.45 -18.59 -8.57
N PHE A 209 2.22 -19.10 -8.52
CA PHE A 209 1.87 -20.43 -8.98
C PHE A 209 1.42 -20.49 -10.45
N LYS A 210 1.61 -19.40 -11.19
CA LYS A 210 1.36 -19.36 -12.64
C LYS A 210 2.67 -19.02 -13.35
N PRO A 211 3.10 -19.79 -14.36
CA PRO A 211 4.42 -19.59 -15.00
C PRO A 211 4.67 -18.15 -15.48
N GLU A 212 3.67 -17.56 -16.15
CA GLU A 212 3.77 -16.20 -16.71
C GLU A 212 4.00 -15.15 -15.64
N THR A 213 3.16 -15.14 -14.60
CA THR A 213 3.23 -14.12 -13.55
C THR A 213 4.36 -14.39 -12.55
N SER A 214 4.72 -15.66 -12.31
CA SER A 214 5.92 -16.03 -11.56
C SER A 214 7.19 -15.49 -12.22
N THR A 215 7.31 -15.64 -13.54
CA THR A 215 8.42 -15.07 -14.32
C THR A 215 8.49 -13.56 -14.18
N ILE A 216 7.34 -12.87 -14.24
CA ILE A 216 7.26 -11.42 -14.03
C ILE A 216 7.77 -11.05 -12.63
N MET A 217 7.32 -11.73 -11.57
CA MET A 217 7.75 -11.45 -10.20
C MET A 217 9.24 -11.71 -9.98
N HIS A 218 9.80 -12.78 -10.56
CA HIS A 218 11.24 -13.03 -10.51
C HIS A 218 12.02 -11.94 -11.24
N ASN A 219 11.56 -11.47 -12.41
CA ASN A 219 12.18 -10.35 -13.11
C ASN A 219 12.13 -9.07 -12.28
N VAL A 220 10.97 -8.74 -11.69
CA VAL A 220 10.86 -7.59 -10.78
C VAL A 220 11.89 -7.67 -9.66
N SER A 221 12.06 -8.85 -9.06
CA SER A 221 13.02 -9.09 -7.98
C SER A 221 14.48 -8.89 -8.42
N ARG A 222 14.83 -9.32 -9.64
CA ARG A 222 16.18 -9.10 -10.19
C ARG A 222 16.44 -7.62 -10.46
N GLU A 223 15.46 -6.90 -11.00
CA GLU A 223 15.57 -5.45 -11.23
C GLU A 223 15.65 -4.66 -9.91
N LEU A 224 14.93 -5.09 -8.87
CA LEU A 224 15.07 -4.50 -7.52
C LEU A 224 16.51 -4.58 -7.00
N ARG A 225 17.26 -5.64 -7.31
CA ARG A 225 18.67 -5.75 -6.89
C ARG A 225 19.60 -4.73 -7.55
N LYS A 226 19.19 -4.10 -8.66
CA LYS A 226 20.01 -3.14 -9.41
C LYS A 226 19.85 -1.70 -8.92
N VAL A 227 18.82 -1.40 -8.14
CA VAL A 227 18.54 -0.02 -7.72
C VAL A 227 19.51 0.43 -6.64
N LYS A 228 19.68 1.75 -6.53
CA LYS A 228 20.60 2.35 -5.55
C LYS A 228 20.03 2.31 -4.12
N GLY A 229 18.71 2.24 -4.00
CA GLY A 229 18.02 2.18 -2.72
C GLY A 229 16.53 1.88 -2.85
N ILE A 230 15.96 1.29 -1.80
CA ILE A 230 14.54 0.90 -1.71
C ILE A 230 13.95 1.54 -0.46
N MET A 231 13.08 2.53 -0.63
CA MET A 231 12.19 2.99 0.43
C MET A 231 11.09 1.96 0.62
N VAL A 232 10.83 1.53 1.86
CA VAL A 232 9.79 0.57 2.20
C VAL A 232 8.78 1.26 3.09
N ASN A 233 7.48 1.10 2.80
CA ASN A 233 6.42 1.71 3.59
C ASN A 233 6.21 0.98 4.93
N THR A 234 7.22 0.97 5.78
CA THR A 234 7.20 0.35 7.12
C THR A 234 8.11 1.12 8.06
N PHE A 235 8.10 0.80 9.34
CA PHE A 235 8.96 1.41 10.35
C PHE A 235 9.66 0.34 11.20
N SER A 236 10.83 0.67 11.73
CA SER A 236 11.72 -0.29 12.38
C SER A 236 11.08 -1.00 13.57
N GLU A 237 10.24 -0.31 14.34
CA GLU A 237 9.56 -0.87 15.50
C GLU A 237 8.50 -1.91 15.13
N LEU A 238 7.92 -1.84 13.92
CA LEU A 238 6.96 -2.81 13.43
C LEU A 238 7.63 -4.08 12.90
N GLU A 239 8.68 -3.92 12.09
CA GLU A 239 9.28 -5.00 11.30
C GLU A 239 10.79 -5.16 11.53
N SER A 240 11.26 -4.95 12.77
CA SER A 240 12.70 -4.94 13.09
C SER A 240 13.47 -6.15 12.54
N HIS A 241 12.92 -7.36 12.64
CA HIS A 241 13.55 -8.56 12.12
C HIS A 241 13.64 -8.60 10.60
N ALA A 242 12.53 -8.33 9.90
CA ALA A 242 12.52 -8.27 8.46
C ALA A 242 13.48 -7.19 7.93
N VAL A 243 13.46 -6.00 8.54
CA VAL A 243 14.39 -4.92 8.21
C VAL A 243 15.84 -5.35 8.41
N ASN A 244 16.18 -5.94 9.56
CA ASN A 244 17.54 -6.38 9.85
C ASN A 244 18.01 -7.47 8.88
N SER A 245 17.13 -8.39 8.45
CA SER A 245 17.44 -9.43 7.46
C SER A 245 17.89 -8.87 6.10
N LEU A 246 17.55 -7.61 5.80
CA LEU A 246 17.85 -6.92 4.54
C LEU A 246 19.10 -6.03 4.61
N THR A 247 19.85 -6.07 5.72
CA THR A 247 21.02 -5.17 5.95
C THR A 247 22.38 -5.83 5.77
N ASP A 248 22.45 -7.11 5.38
CA ASP A 248 23.69 -7.91 5.33
C ASP A 248 24.61 -7.60 4.11
N GLY A 249 24.31 -6.54 3.36
CA GLY A 249 25.06 -6.10 2.19
C GLY A 249 24.76 -6.87 0.89
N LYS A 250 23.88 -7.88 0.92
CA LYS A 250 23.45 -8.61 -0.29
C LYS A 250 22.34 -7.90 -1.07
N TYR A 251 21.73 -6.89 -0.45
CA TYR A 251 20.59 -6.15 -0.98
C TYR A 251 20.95 -4.67 -1.14
N PRO A 252 20.24 -3.94 -2.01
CA PRO A 252 20.29 -2.48 -2.03
C PRO A 252 20.03 -1.88 -0.65
N ALA A 253 20.44 -0.63 -0.44
CA ALA A 253 20.12 0.08 0.79
C ALA A 253 18.59 0.15 0.99
N VAL A 254 18.11 -0.32 2.15
CA VAL A 254 16.69 -0.31 2.52
C VAL A 254 16.42 0.81 3.51
N TYR A 255 15.37 1.60 3.24
CA TYR A 255 14.93 2.72 4.07
C TYR A 255 13.48 2.48 4.55
N PRO A 256 13.27 2.01 5.78
CA PRO A 256 11.94 2.00 6.40
C PRO A 256 11.47 3.44 6.64
N VAL A 257 10.53 3.93 5.82
CA VAL A 257 10.10 5.35 5.84
C VAL A 257 8.66 5.56 6.30
N GLY A 258 7.95 4.47 6.64
CA GLY A 258 6.53 4.48 6.99
C GLY A 258 6.22 4.84 8.45
N PRO A 259 4.95 4.77 8.87
CA PRO A 259 3.79 4.53 8.02
C PRO A 259 3.46 5.76 7.16
N ILE A 260 3.50 5.61 5.84
CA ILE A 260 3.06 6.64 4.89
C ILE A 260 1.57 6.49 4.66
N LEU A 261 0.80 7.51 5.08
CA LEU A 261 -0.67 7.49 5.07
C LEU A 261 -1.23 8.77 4.45
N ASN A 262 -2.40 8.66 3.84
CA ASN A 262 -3.14 9.84 3.37
C ASN A 262 -4.20 10.28 4.37
N LEU A 263 -3.75 10.90 5.46
CA LEU A 263 -4.62 11.41 6.52
C LEU A 263 -5.52 12.56 6.04
N LYS A 264 -5.06 13.36 5.06
CA LYS A 264 -5.85 14.47 4.47
C LYS A 264 -6.92 13.99 3.50
N GLY A 265 -6.86 12.75 3.00
CA GLY A 265 -7.96 12.10 2.26
C GLY A 265 -9.24 11.97 3.09
N ALA A 266 -9.16 12.16 4.41
CA ALA A 266 -10.31 12.33 5.28
C ALA A 266 -11.19 13.53 4.87
N SER A 267 -10.66 14.55 4.18
CA SER A 267 -11.36 15.81 3.84
C SER A 267 -12.50 15.67 2.82
N GLY A 268 -12.64 14.51 2.16
CA GLY A 268 -13.80 14.17 1.31
C GLY A 268 -15.11 13.96 2.08
N VAL A 269 -15.17 14.36 3.36
CA VAL A 269 -16.29 14.21 4.32
C VAL A 269 -17.63 14.64 3.75
N HIS A 270 -17.66 15.53 2.74
CA HIS A 270 -18.89 16.05 2.19
C HIS A 270 -19.80 14.98 1.57
N GLN A 271 -19.27 13.85 1.08
CA GLN A 271 -20.10 12.77 0.52
C GLN A 271 -20.57 11.74 1.57
N ASN A 272 -19.94 11.65 2.74
CA ASN A 272 -20.25 10.62 3.75
C ASN A 272 -20.62 11.17 5.13
N SER A 273 -21.07 12.44 5.19
CA SER A 273 -21.44 13.10 6.44
C SER A 273 -22.49 12.34 7.27
N TYR A 274 -23.37 11.57 6.64
CA TYR A 274 -24.39 10.78 7.36
C TYR A 274 -23.80 9.56 8.08
N ILE A 275 -22.74 8.94 7.55
CA ILE A 275 -22.06 7.81 8.20
C ILE A 275 -21.29 8.29 9.42
N MET A 276 -20.61 9.42 9.30
CA MET A 276 -19.91 10.01 10.45
C MET A 276 -20.89 10.37 11.55
N LYS A 277 -22.05 10.97 11.22
CA LYS A 277 -23.13 11.22 12.20
C LYS A 277 -23.65 9.94 12.85
N TRP A 278 -23.83 8.87 12.08
CA TRP A 278 -24.25 7.59 12.66
C TRP A 278 -23.18 7.03 13.61
N LEU A 279 -21.89 7.16 13.27
CA LEU A 279 -20.78 6.75 14.13
C LEU A 279 -20.71 7.60 15.42
N ASP A 280 -20.99 8.91 15.35
CA ASP A 280 -21.04 9.82 16.52
C ASP A 280 -22.08 9.37 17.56
N GLU A 281 -23.15 8.69 17.12
CA GLU A 281 -24.21 8.17 17.98
C GLU A 281 -23.88 6.82 18.62
N GLN A 282 -22.76 6.19 18.25
CA GLN A 282 -22.39 4.87 18.77
C GLN A 282 -21.47 4.97 20.00
N PRO A 283 -21.56 4.00 20.93
CA PRO A 283 -20.63 3.90 22.05
C PRO A 283 -19.18 3.73 21.57
N LEU A 284 -18.23 4.15 22.43
CA LEU A 284 -16.79 4.01 22.17
C LEU A 284 -16.42 2.54 21.90
N SER A 285 -15.57 2.33 20.90
CA SER A 285 -15.03 1.01 20.52
C SER A 285 -16.09 -0.11 20.41
N SER A 286 -17.30 0.22 19.92
CA SER A 286 -18.43 -0.69 19.86
C SER A 286 -18.79 -1.18 18.44
N VAL A 287 -18.25 -0.54 17.41
CA VAL A 287 -18.55 -0.84 16.00
C VAL A 287 -17.43 -1.66 15.38
N VAL A 288 -17.75 -2.79 14.76
CA VAL A 288 -16.84 -3.50 13.87
C VAL A 288 -16.95 -2.91 12.46
N PHE A 289 -15.81 -2.53 11.89
CA PHE A 289 -15.74 -2.04 10.51
C PHE A 289 -15.27 -3.18 9.60
N LEU A 290 -15.97 -3.41 8.49
CA LEU A 290 -15.62 -4.42 7.50
C LEU A 290 -15.32 -3.72 6.17
N CYS A 291 -14.07 -3.81 5.71
CA CYS A 291 -13.66 -3.27 4.41
C CYS A 291 -12.46 -4.03 3.86
N PHE A 292 -12.56 -4.40 2.58
CA PHE A 292 -11.66 -5.34 1.94
C PHE A 292 -10.77 -4.69 0.89
N GLY A 293 -10.43 -3.40 1.11
CA GLY A 293 -9.58 -2.63 0.21
C GLY A 293 -10.31 -2.18 -1.05
N SER A 294 -9.54 -1.64 -2.00
CA SER A 294 -10.11 -1.02 -3.20
C SER A 294 -10.63 -2.02 -4.24
N MET A 295 -10.05 -3.22 -4.28
CA MET A 295 -10.40 -4.28 -5.23
C MET A 295 -11.14 -5.45 -4.56
N GLY A 296 -11.29 -5.44 -3.24
CA GLY A 296 -11.99 -6.50 -2.53
C GLY A 296 -13.49 -6.43 -2.73
N SER A 297 -14.08 -7.58 -3.05
CA SER A 297 -15.51 -7.77 -3.27
C SER A 297 -15.84 -9.25 -3.09
N PHE A 298 -17.10 -9.56 -2.82
CA PHE A 298 -17.56 -10.94 -2.59
C PHE A 298 -18.74 -11.29 -3.49
N GLY A 299 -18.81 -12.56 -3.90
CA GLY A 299 -20.02 -13.11 -4.50
C GLY A 299 -21.18 -13.20 -3.49
N GLY A 300 -22.40 -13.39 -4.00
CA GLY A 300 -23.64 -13.41 -3.19
C GLY A 300 -23.56 -14.39 -2.02
N ASP A 301 -23.13 -15.63 -2.27
CA ASP A 301 -23.07 -16.66 -1.23
C ASP A 301 -22.17 -16.27 -0.04
N GLN A 302 -21.03 -15.62 -0.32
CA GLN A 302 -20.14 -15.16 0.75
C GLN A 302 -20.69 -13.90 1.45
N ALA A 303 -21.37 -13.01 0.72
CA ALA A 303 -22.07 -11.88 1.31
C ALA A 303 -23.20 -12.34 2.26
N GLU A 304 -23.88 -13.44 1.92
CA GLU A 304 -24.91 -14.06 2.75
C GLU A 304 -24.33 -14.56 4.08
N GLU A 305 -23.21 -15.28 4.06
CA GLU A 305 -22.54 -15.75 5.28
C GLU A 305 -22.01 -14.60 6.15
N ILE A 306 -21.48 -13.53 5.54
CA ILE A 306 -21.08 -12.32 6.27
C ILE A 306 -22.29 -11.69 6.96
N ALA A 307 -23.42 -11.55 6.26
CA ALA A 307 -24.64 -10.99 6.82
C ALA A 307 -25.15 -11.83 8.00
N ARG A 308 -25.20 -13.16 7.86
CA ARG A 308 -25.57 -14.09 8.93
C ARG A 308 -24.65 -13.94 10.15
N ALA A 309 -23.34 -13.87 9.94
CA ALA A 309 -22.38 -13.68 11.02
C ALA A 309 -22.53 -12.35 11.76
N LEU A 310 -22.78 -11.25 11.02
CA LEU A 310 -23.01 -9.93 11.61
C LEU A 310 -24.24 -9.94 12.51
N GLU A 311 -25.34 -10.52 12.03
CA GLU A 311 -26.58 -10.67 12.79
C GLU A 311 -26.37 -11.53 14.05
N GLN A 312 -25.70 -12.68 13.92
CA GLN A 312 -25.42 -13.59 15.03
C GLN A 312 -24.46 -12.99 16.07
N SER A 313 -23.46 -12.23 15.63
CA SER A 313 -22.48 -11.60 16.51
C SER A 313 -23.12 -10.63 17.50
N GLY A 314 -24.20 -9.95 17.08
CA GLY A 314 -24.87 -8.89 17.84
C GLY A 314 -24.05 -7.60 18.01
N HIS A 315 -22.85 -7.52 17.40
CA HIS A 315 -22.05 -6.30 17.41
C HIS A 315 -22.60 -5.28 16.42
N ARG A 316 -22.41 -3.99 16.74
CA ARG A 316 -22.70 -2.92 15.77
C ARG A 316 -21.71 -3.02 14.64
N PHE A 317 -22.13 -2.74 13.41
CA PHE A 317 -21.24 -2.87 12.27
C PHE A 317 -21.38 -1.74 11.25
N LEU A 318 -20.28 -1.46 10.59
CA LEU A 318 -20.24 -0.68 9.36
C LEU A 318 -19.55 -1.53 8.30
N TRP A 319 -20.25 -1.85 7.22
CA TRP A 319 -19.76 -2.75 6.18
C TRP A 319 -19.68 -2.03 4.84
N SER A 320 -18.47 -1.93 4.29
CA SER A 320 -18.23 -1.54 2.90
C SER A 320 -18.43 -2.77 2.00
N LEU A 321 -19.56 -2.80 1.29
CA LEU A 321 -19.94 -3.88 0.38
C LEU A 321 -19.87 -3.41 -1.07
N ARG A 322 -19.07 -4.10 -1.87
CA ARG A 322 -18.77 -3.78 -3.27
C ARG A 322 -19.17 -4.94 -4.17
N GLN A 323 -19.70 -4.61 -5.34
CA GLN A 323 -20.09 -5.57 -6.37
C GLN A 323 -18.85 -6.07 -7.12
N PRO A 324 -18.63 -7.39 -7.21
CA PRO A 324 -17.50 -7.94 -7.95
C PRO A 324 -17.50 -7.54 -9.43
N SER A 325 -16.30 -7.31 -9.96
CA SER A 325 -16.09 -7.11 -11.40
C SER A 325 -16.03 -8.45 -12.15
N VAL A 326 -15.94 -8.39 -13.48
CA VAL A 326 -15.72 -9.57 -14.33
C VAL A 326 -14.42 -10.27 -13.93
N GLU A 327 -14.51 -11.59 -13.69
CA GLU A 327 -13.38 -12.40 -13.27
C GLU A 327 -12.22 -12.36 -14.29
N GLY A 328 -10.98 -12.25 -13.78
CA GLY A 328 -9.76 -12.27 -14.59
C GLY A 328 -9.39 -10.95 -15.28
N MET A 329 -10.25 -9.93 -15.20
CA MET A 329 -10.00 -8.60 -15.75
C MET A 329 -9.49 -7.62 -14.67
N MET A 330 -8.59 -6.71 -15.03
CA MET A 330 -8.19 -5.61 -14.13
C MET A 330 -9.24 -4.47 -14.19
N LEU A 331 -10.38 -4.69 -13.54
CA LEU A 331 -11.48 -3.73 -13.43
C LEU A 331 -11.84 -3.51 -11.97
N SER A 332 -12.13 -2.26 -11.60
CA SER A 332 -12.53 -1.94 -10.22
C SER A 332 -13.93 -2.50 -9.91
N PRO A 333 -14.14 -3.07 -8.71
CA PRO A 333 -15.48 -3.32 -8.19
C PRO A 333 -16.33 -2.05 -8.19
N THR A 334 -17.64 -2.18 -8.36
CA THR A 334 -18.59 -1.06 -8.30
C THR A 334 -19.40 -1.08 -7.01
N ASP A 335 -20.18 -0.03 -6.78
CA ASP A 335 -21.21 -0.06 -5.72
C ASP A 335 -22.44 -0.79 -6.24
N TYR A 336 -23.15 -1.49 -5.36
CA TYR A 336 -24.45 -2.08 -5.67
C TYR A 336 -25.50 -0.97 -5.82
N GLU A 337 -26.33 -1.04 -6.85
CA GLU A 337 -27.54 -0.19 -6.95
C GLU A 337 -28.53 -0.52 -5.84
N ASN A 338 -28.67 -1.81 -5.52
CA ASN A 338 -29.50 -2.30 -4.43
C ASN A 338 -28.79 -3.45 -3.70
N VAL A 339 -28.23 -3.17 -2.52
CA VAL A 339 -27.55 -4.18 -1.70
C VAL A 339 -28.49 -5.31 -1.23
N ALA A 340 -29.81 -5.09 -1.20
CA ALA A 340 -30.76 -6.12 -0.75
C ALA A 340 -30.79 -7.36 -1.68
N GLU A 341 -30.30 -7.25 -2.92
CA GLU A 341 -30.26 -8.36 -3.88
C GLU A 341 -29.24 -9.46 -3.50
N VAL A 342 -28.27 -9.14 -2.65
CA VAL A 342 -27.18 -10.05 -2.25
C VAL A 342 -27.18 -10.34 -0.74
N LEU A 343 -28.23 -9.93 -0.03
CA LEU A 343 -28.36 -10.08 1.41
C LEU A 343 -29.54 -10.99 1.74
N PRO A 344 -29.52 -11.67 2.90
CA PRO A 344 -30.67 -12.43 3.37
C PRO A 344 -31.93 -11.56 3.44
N GLU A 345 -33.08 -12.13 3.08
CA GLU A 345 -34.37 -11.44 3.15
C GLU A 345 -34.59 -10.84 4.56
N GLY A 346 -34.94 -9.56 4.62
CA GLY A 346 -35.20 -8.84 5.86
C GLY A 346 -33.96 -8.40 6.65
N PHE A 347 -32.73 -8.65 6.16
CA PHE A 347 -31.50 -8.34 6.91
C PHE A 347 -31.36 -6.85 7.23
N LEU A 348 -31.66 -5.98 6.28
CA LEU A 348 -31.55 -4.53 6.46
C LEU A 348 -32.51 -4.02 7.54
N GLU A 349 -33.73 -4.54 7.57
CA GLU A 349 -34.75 -4.20 8.56
C GLU A 349 -34.37 -4.71 9.95
N ARG A 350 -33.91 -5.96 10.05
CA ARG A 350 -33.50 -6.56 11.33
C ARG A 350 -32.26 -5.88 11.93
N THR A 351 -31.37 -5.36 11.09
CA THR A 351 -30.12 -4.73 11.51
C THR A 351 -30.14 -3.20 11.49
N ALA A 352 -31.27 -2.56 11.13
CA ALA A 352 -31.37 -1.12 10.89
C ALA A 352 -30.88 -0.23 12.05
N THR A 353 -30.95 -0.75 13.29
CA THR A 353 -30.55 -0.04 14.52
C THR A 353 -29.09 -0.28 14.94
N ILE A 354 -28.45 -1.34 14.43
CA ILE A 354 -27.10 -1.76 14.84
C ILE A 354 -26.08 -1.71 13.69
N GLY A 355 -26.53 -1.64 12.44
CA GLY A 355 -25.70 -1.80 11.27
C GLY A 355 -25.90 -0.73 10.20
N LYS A 356 -24.84 -0.45 9.45
CA LYS A 356 -24.88 0.29 8.19
C LYS A 356 -24.08 -0.44 7.11
N ILE A 357 -24.62 -0.44 5.90
CA ILE A 357 -23.92 -0.90 4.70
C ILE A 357 -23.68 0.31 3.81
N ILE A 358 -22.47 0.41 3.29
CA ILE A 358 -22.06 1.46 2.36
C ILE A 358 -21.33 0.85 1.17
N GLY A 359 -21.26 1.59 0.08
CA GLY A 359 -20.37 1.30 -1.04
C GLY A 359 -18.91 1.62 -0.70
N TRP A 360 -18.34 2.65 -1.32
CA TRP A 360 -16.99 3.13 -1.00
C TRP A 360 -16.88 3.68 0.43
N ALA A 361 -15.88 3.21 1.17
CA ALA A 361 -15.62 3.69 2.52
C ALA A 361 -14.57 4.83 2.55
N PRO A 362 -14.83 5.93 3.27
CA PRO A 362 -13.79 6.88 3.66
C PRO A 362 -12.95 6.27 4.81
N GLN A 363 -12.23 5.19 4.49
CA GLN A 363 -11.64 4.24 5.45
C GLN A 363 -10.79 4.93 6.54
N VAL A 364 -9.91 5.85 6.16
CA VAL A 364 -9.07 6.60 7.11
C VAL A 364 -9.90 7.37 8.14
N ALA A 365 -10.98 8.03 7.71
CA ALA A 365 -11.87 8.79 8.61
C ALA A 365 -12.67 7.86 9.53
N ILE A 366 -13.12 6.72 9.00
CA ILE A 366 -13.82 5.69 9.78
C ILE A 366 -12.89 5.10 10.84
N LEU A 367 -11.70 4.63 10.45
CA LEU A 367 -10.73 4.03 11.39
C LEU A 367 -10.28 5.03 12.47
N GLY A 368 -10.22 6.33 12.14
CA GLY A 368 -9.94 7.39 13.11
C GLY A 368 -11.10 7.74 14.04
N HIS A 369 -12.29 7.16 13.84
CA HIS A 369 -13.46 7.46 14.65
C HIS A 369 -13.47 6.67 15.98
N PRO A 370 -13.71 7.31 17.14
CA PRO A 370 -13.65 6.64 18.46
C PRO A 370 -14.62 5.47 18.65
N ALA A 371 -15.72 5.44 17.89
CA ALA A 371 -16.69 4.35 17.93
C ALA A 371 -16.17 3.03 17.32
N ILE A 372 -15.16 3.08 16.46
CA ILE A 372 -14.60 1.87 15.84
C ILE A 372 -13.84 1.06 16.90
N GLY A 373 -14.27 -0.19 17.09
CA GLY A 373 -13.72 -1.13 18.05
C GLY A 373 -12.80 -2.19 17.43
N GLY A 374 -12.95 -2.45 16.13
CA GLY A 374 -12.16 -3.44 15.39
C GLY A 374 -12.37 -3.33 13.88
N PHE A 375 -11.41 -3.85 13.12
CA PHE A 375 -11.39 -3.80 11.66
C PHE A 375 -11.23 -5.20 11.05
N VAL A 376 -12.26 -5.71 10.38
CA VAL A 376 -12.14 -6.90 9.52
C VAL A 376 -11.59 -6.44 8.18
N SER A 377 -10.41 -6.95 7.81
CA SER A 377 -9.66 -6.44 6.68
C SER A 377 -9.08 -7.54 5.81
N HIS A 378 -9.00 -7.24 4.51
CA HIS A 378 -8.20 -7.99 3.55
C HIS A 378 -6.69 -7.96 3.80
N CYS A 379 -6.18 -7.23 4.80
CA CYS A 379 -4.75 -7.18 5.13
C CYS A 379 -3.85 -6.62 4.01
N GLY A 380 -4.42 -5.84 3.08
CA GLY A 380 -3.61 -5.02 2.17
C GLY A 380 -2.80 -4.02 2.98
N TRP A 381 -1.54 -3.81 2.61
CA TRP A 381 -0.57 -3.17 3.49
C TRP A 381 -0.96 -1.74 3.93
N ASN A 382 -1.54 -0.93 3.04
CA ASN A 382 -2.04 0.40 3.43
C ASN A 382 -3.14 0.32 4.51
N SER A 383 -4.12 -0.58 4.36
CA SER A 383 -5.16 -0.81 5.36
C SER A 383 -4.57 -1.29 6.70
N THR A 384 -3.52 -2.11 6.66
CA THR A 384 -2.76 -2.53 7.85
C THR A 384 -2.13 -1.34 8.57
N LEU A 385 -1.42 -0.48 7.84
CA LEU A 385 -0.80 0.71 8.42
C LEU A 385 -1.82 1.72 8.95
N GLU A 386 -2.96 1.89 8.27
CA GLU A 386 -4.06 2.74 8.76
C GLU A 386 -4.64 2.20 10.07
N SER A 387 -4.89 0.89 10.16
CA SER A 387 -5.36 0.24 11.39
C SER A 387 -4.39 0.45 12.55
N ILE A 388 -3.09 0.21 12.29
CA ILE A 388 -2.01 0.42 13.26
C ILE A 388 -1.97 1.87 13.71
N TRP A 389 -2.04 2.83 12.78
CA TRP A 389 -1.98 4.26 13.09
C TRP A 389 -3.08 4.71 14.05
N PHE A 390 -4.29 4.20 13.87
CA PHE A 390 -5.44 4.51 14.74
C PHE A 390 -5.56 3.59 15.96
N GLY A 391 -4.69 2.58 16.09
CA GLY A 391 -4.71 1.63 17.22
C GLY A 391 -5.95 0.74 17.22
N VAL A 392 -6.52 0.49 16.04
CA VAL A 392 -7.67 -0.40 15.86
C VAL A 392 -7.14 -1.82 15.64
N PRO A 393 -7.56 -2.82 16.44
CA PRO A 393 -7.17 -4.21 16.21
C PRO A 393 -7.78 -4.73 14.92
N MET A 394 -7.12 -5.70 14.28
CA MET A 394 -7.54 -6.23 12.98
C MET A 394 -7.98 -7.70 13.08
N ALA A 395 -9.06 -8.07 12.39
CA ALA A 395 -9.34 -9.46 12.05
C ALA A 395 -8.94 -9.72 10.60
N THR A 396 -8.11 -10.74 10.38
CA THR A 396 -7.47 -10.98 9.09
C THR A 396 -8.34 -11.83 8.17
N TRP A 397 -8.54 -11.35 6.96
CA TRP A 397 -9.29 -12.05 5.91
C TRP A 397 -8.72 -11.73 4.51
N PRO A 398 -7.53 -12.23 4.17
CA PRO A 398 -6.84 -11.94 2.91
C PRO A 398 -7.62 -12.40 1.69
N LEU A 399 -7.48 -11.70 0.56
CA LEU A 399 -8.18 -11.98 -0.70
C LEU A 399 -7.26 -12.16 -1.92
N TYR A 400 -6.13 -11.45 -1.98
CA TYR A 400 -5.22 -11.47 -3.14
C TYR A 400 -3.81 -10.94 -2.80
N ALA A 401 -2.93 -10.90 -3.80
CA ALA A 401 -1.56 -10.38 -3.70
C ALA A 401 -0.79 -10.99 -2.51
N GLU A 402 -0.05 -10.19 -1.75
CA GLU A 402 0.73 -10.61 -0.58
C GLU A 402 -0.07 -10.65 0.73
N GLN A 403 -1.40 -10.49 0.66
CA GLN A 403 -2.24 -10.32 1.85
C GLN A 403 -2.22 -11.52 2.80
N GLN A 404 -2.04 -12.75 2.29
CA GLN A 404 -1.87 -13.92 3.15
C GLN A 404 -0.61 -13.83 4.01
N LEU A 405 0.49 -13.34 3.42
CA LEU A 405 1.74 -13.11 4.14
C LEU A 405 1.58 -11.99 5.19
N ASN A 406 0.89 -10.89 4.82
CA ASN A 406 0.58 -9.82 5.76
C ASN A 406 -0.32 -10.32 6.91
N ALA A 407 -1.34 -11.13 6.62
CA ALA A 407 -2.22 -11.73 7.62
C ALA A 407 -1.44 -12.65 8.57
N PHE A 408 -0.59 -13.52 8.02
CA PHE A 408 0.31 -14.37 8.80
C PHE A 408 1.20 -13.55 9.73
N GLN A 409 1.85 -12.50 9.22
CA GLN A 409 2.69 -11.62 10.02
C GLN A 409 1.91 -10.95 11.17
N MET A 410 0.73 -10.41 10.86
CA MET A 410 -0.10 -9.71 11.84
C MET A 410 -0.58 -10.61 12.99
N VAL A 411 -0.94 -11.87 12.68
CA VAL A 411 -1.43 -12.82 13.67
C VAL A 411 -0.28 -13.54 14.38
N MET A 412 0.61 -14.18 13.62
CA MET A 412 1.59 -15.14 14.14
C MET A 412 2.88 -14.49 14.66
N GLU A 413 3.29 -13.34 14.11
CA GLU A 413 4.56 -12.71 14.47
C GLU A 413 4.38 -11.50 15.39
N LEU A 414 3.41 -10.64 15.07
CA LEU A 414 3.23 -9.37 15.76
C LEU A 414 2.19 -9.46 16.89
N GLY A 415 1.24 -10.40 16.79
CA GLY A 415 0.11 -10.49 17.72
C GLY A 415 -0.78 -9.24 17.67
N LEU A 416 -0.88 -8.60 16.50
CA LEU A 416 -1.67 -7.39 16.24
C LEU A 416 -3.01 -7.68 15.55
N GLY A 417 -3.28 -8.95 15.23
CA GLY A 417 -4.54 -9.37 14.65
C GLY A 417 -5.09 -10.67 15.21
N VAL A 418 -6.37 -10.91 14.92
CA VAL A 418 -7.06 -12.18 15.15
C VAL A 418 -7.41 -12.83 13.81
N GLU A 419 -7.46 -14.14 13.77
CA GLU A 419 -7.80 -14.88 12.55
C GLU A 419 -9.31 -14.98 12.33
N ILE A 420 -9.77 -14.60 11.13
CA ILE A 420 -10.99 -15.18 10.54
C ILE A 420 -10.60 -16.27 9.55
N THR A 421 -9.69 -15.96 8.63
CA THR A 421 -9.03 -16.92 7.74
C THR A 421 -7.62 -16.46 7.39
N TRP A 422 -6.72 -17.40 7.10
CA TRP A 422 -5.37 -17.14 6.60
C TRP A 422 -5.20 -17.45 5.11
N THR A 423 -6.23 -18.01 4.47
CA THR A 423 -6.13 -18.42 3.06
C THR A 423 -7.37 -18.07 2.25
N TYR A 424 -7.10 -17.69 1.00
CA TYR A 424 -8.11 -17.49 -0.04
C TYR A 424 -8.02 -18.56 -1.15
N GLU A 425 -7.06 -19.51 -1.07
CA GLU A 425 -6.88 -20.55 -2.10
C GLU A 425 -7.94 -21.66 -2.02
N THR A 426 -8.41 -22.00 -0.83
CA THR A 426 -9.62 -22.78 -0.70
C THR A 426 -10.75 -21.83 -1.08
N MET A 427 -11.32 -21.98 -2.28
CA MET A 427 -12.53 -21.28 -2.75
C MET A 427 -13.77 -21.63 -1.89
N GLU A 428 -13.55 -22.03 -0.65
CA GLU A 428 -14.56 -22.28 0.35
C GLU A 428 -15.04 -20.95 0.87
N ILE A 429 -16.35 -20.79 0.79
CA ILE A 429 -17.06 -19.74 1.48
C ILE A 429 -16.70 -19.86 2.97
N VAL A 430 -16.18 -18.78 3.55
CA VAL A 430 -15.93 -18.71 4.99
C VAL A 430 -17.30 -18.70 5.68
N SER A 431 -17.53 -19.70 6.53
CA SER A 431 -18.81 -19.87 7.20
C SER A 431 -19.13 -18.75 8.17
N ALA A 432 -20.42 -18.47 8.35
CA ALA A 432 -20.93 -17.48 9.28
C ALA A 432 -20.40 -17.71 10.71
N GLU A 433 -20.29 -18.97 11.14
CA GLU A 433 -19.73 -19.35 12.44
C GLU A 433 -18.27 -18.89 12.61
N ASN A 434 -17.43 -19.11 11.59
CA ASN A 434 -16.02 -18.69 11.66
C ASN A 434 -15.87 -17.17 11.67
N ILE A 435 -16.68 -16.48 10.87
CA ILE A 435 -16.70 -15.02 10.81
C ILE A 435 -17.16 -14.46 12.16
N GLU A 436 -18.27 -14.99 12.71
CA GLU A 436 -18.81 -14.59 14.01
C GLU A 436 -17.78 -14.77 15.12
N ARG A 437 -17.13 -15.94 15.19
CA ARG A 437 -16.07 -16.22 16.15
C ARG A 437 -14.95 -15.20 16.06
N GLY A 438 -14.46 -14.92 14.85
CA GLY A 438 -13.41 -13.93 14.64
C GLY A 438 -13.84 -12.51 15.05
N ILE A 439 -15.08 -12.11 14.75
CA ILE A 439 -15.64 -10.82 15.20
C ILE A 439 -15.72 -10.75 16.73
N ARG A 440 -16.20 -11.81 17.40
CA ARG A 440 -16.28 -11.84 18.86
C ARG A 440 -14.90 -11.74 19.51
N CYS A 441 -13.92 -12.48 19.02
CA CYS A 441 -12.53 -12.39 19.49
C CYS A 441 -11.94 -10.99 19.26
N LEU A 442 -12.18 -10.40 18.09
CA LEU A 442 -11.73 -9.05 17.75
C LEU A 442 -12.29 -7.99 18.71
N MET A 443 -13.57 -8.13 19.06
CA MET A 443 -14.32 -7.15 19.85
C MET A 443 -14.18 -7.37 21.37
N GLU A 444 -13.43 -8.39 21.79
CA GLU A 444 -13.09 -8.61 23.20
C GLU A 444 -12.40 -7.37 23.79
N GLN A 445 -12.89 -6.96 24.97
CA GLN A 445 -12.33 -5.83 25.70
C GLN A 445 -11.07 -6.25 26.44
N ASP A 446 -10.12 -5.33 26.58
CA ASP A 446 -8.86 -5.53 27.30
C ASP A 446 -8.00 -6.73 26.84
N SER A 447 -8.23 -7.24 25.63
CA SER A 447 -7.42 -8.31 25.04
C SER A 447 -5.98 -7.86 24.74
N ASP A 448 -5.05 -8.81 24.73
CA ASP A 448 -3.64 -8.56 24.40
C ASP A 448 -3.48 -7.94 23.02
N VAL A 449 -4.26 -8.38 22.03
CA VAL A 449 -4.25 -7.83 20.67
C VAL A 449 -4.61 -6.35 20.66
N ARG A 450 -5.65 -5.95 21.41
CA ARG A 450 -6.07 -4.55 21.53
C ARG A 450 -5.01 -3.70 22.24
N ASN A 451 -4.41 -4.22 23.30
CA ASN A 451 -3.35 -3.52 24.03
C ASN A 451 -2.10 -3.32 23.15
N ARG A 452 -1.70 -4.34 22.38
CA ARG A 452 -0.61 -4.27 21.41
C ARG A 452 -0.91 -3.29 20.28
N ALA A 453 -2.13 -3.29 19.73
CA ALA A 453 -2.53 -2.35 18.69
C ALA A 453 -2.43 -0.88 19.17
N LYS A 454 -2.91 -0.60 20.38
CA LYS A 454 -2.78 0.74 21.00
C LYS A 454 -1.33 1.14 21.24
N GLU A 455 -0.47 0.23 21.66
CA GLU A 455 0.95 0.55 21.85
C GLU A 455 1.66 0.76 20.52
N MET A 456 1.42 -0.11 19.53
CA MET A 456 2.00 0.02 18.20
C MET A 456 1.56 1.32 17.51
N SER A 457 0.33 1.79 17.74
CA SER A 457 -0.13 3.12 17.28
C SER A 457 0.72 4.27 17.82
N LYS A 458 1.15 4.21 19.09
CA LYS A 458 2.04 5.24 19.64
C LYS A 458 3.41 5.17 19.00
N GLN A 459 3.96 3.98 18.79
CA GLN A 459 5.26 3.79 18.17
C GLN A 459 5.24 4.25 16.70
N SER A 460 4.18 3.93 15.96
CA SER A 460 4.01 4.34 14.57
C SER A 460 4.00 5.87 14.40
N ARG A 461 3.40 6.59 15.36
CA ARG A 461 3.42 8.07 15.38
C ARG A 461 4.81 8.60 15.71
N LYS A 462 5.47 8.03 16.73
CA LYS A 462 6.83 8.42 17.14
C LYS A 462 7.86 8.21 16.03
N ALA A 463 7.73 7.15 15.23
CA ALA A 463 8.64 6.85 14.13
C ALA A 463 8.76 7.99 13.11
N LEU A 464 7.68 8.75 12.88
CA LEU A 464 7.65 9.89 11.96
C LEU A 464 8.02 11.24 12.60
N MET A 465 8.07 11.32 13.94
CA MET A 465 8.47 12.57 14.62
C MET A 465 9.95 12.84 14.43
N GLU A 466 10.39 14.09 14.62
CA GLU A 466 11.81 14.45 14.56
C GLU A 466 12.64 13.55 15.51
N GLY A 467 13.67 12.89 14.95
CA GLY A 467 14.50 11.92 15.66
C GLY A 467 13.92 10.49 15.75
N GLY A 468 12.71 10.26 15.23
CA GLY A 468 12.12 8.92 15.08
C GLY A 468 12.79 8.08 13.99
N SER A 469 12.59 6.77 14.02
CA SER A 469 13.23 5.80 13.12
C SER A 469 13.00 6.12 11.64
N SER A 470 11.74 6.31 11.24
CA SER A 470 11.37 6.63 9.85
C SER A 470 11.78 8.03 9.43
N HIS A 471 11.66 9.02 10.33
CA HIS A 471 12.18 10.36 10.09
C HIS A 471 13.68 10.33 9.77
N SER A 472 14.47 9.63 10.57
CA SER A 472 15.91 9.46 10.33
C SER A 472 16.21 8.75 9.01
N MET A 473 15.41 7.74 8.63
CA MET A 473 15.58 7.04 7.35
C MET A 473 15.19 7.90 6.14
N LEU A 474 14.16 8.75 6.27
CA LEU A 474 13.82 9.76 5.26
C LEU A 474 14.97 10.75 5.07
N CYS A 475 15.52 11.32 6.15
CA CYS A 475 16.67 12.21 6.08
C CYS A 475 17.89 11.52 5.45
N ARG A 476 18.15 10.26 5.83
CA ARG A 476 19.24 9.47 5.24
C ARG A 476 19.04 9.27 3.75
N PHE A 477 17.84 8.89 3.32
CA PHE A 477 17.52 8.73 1.90
C PHE A 477 17.78 10.03 1.11
N ILE A 478 17.37 11.18 1.65
CA ILE A 478 17.61 12.49 1.02
C ILE A 478 19.12 12.75 0.86
N ASN A 479 19.91 12.52 1.91
CA ASN A 479 21.36 12.71 1.86
C ASN A 479 22.00 11.78 0.82
N ASP A 480 21.64 10.49 0.84
CA ASP A 480 22.15 9.51 -0.12
C ASP A 480 21.78 9.89 -1.56
N VAL A 481 20.57 10.42 -1.80
CA VAL A 481 20.16 10.95 -3.12
C VAL A 481 21.04 12.13 -3.56
N ILE A 482 21.27 13.10 -2.66
CA ILE A 482 22.07 14.29 -2.96
C ILE A 482 23.54 13.91 -3.24
N ASP A 483 24.09 12.97 -2.47
CA ASP A 483 25.47 12.49 -2.63
C ASP A 483 25.66 11.70 -3.93
N ASN A 484 24.59 11.05 -4.42
CA ASN A 484 24.59 10.33 -5.69
C ASN A 484 24.33 11.24 -6.91
N MET A 485 24.07 12.54 -6.72
CA MET A 485 23.87 13.45 -7.85
C MET A 485 25.16 13.63 -8.68
N PRO A 486 25.05 13.75 -10.02
CA PRO A 486 26.20 14.01 -10.89
C PRO A 486 26.97 15.32 -10.63
#